data_AF-A0A6L8VKH8-F1
#
_entry.id   AF-A0A6L8VKH8-F1
#
_cell.length_a   1.000
_cell.length_b   1.000
_cell.length_c   1.000
_cell.angle_alpha   90.00
_cell.angle_beta   90.00
_cell.angle_gamma   90.00
#
_symmetry.space_group_name_H-M   'P 1'
#
loop_
_entity.id
_entity.type
_entity.pdbx_description
1 polymer ?
#
loop_
_entity_poly.entity_id
_entity_poly.type
_entity_poly.pdbx_seq_one_letter_code
_entity_poly.pdbx_strand_id
1 'polypeptide(L)'
;MSLLRATIAYVLLAGSALATPAAGVRCVQDQLNASGFDAGVADGQIGSRTRVALAAFSAETGFPTGKAFTKGTAVAICRQIGLARPELKAFWPSRTATLDVVAEPGISPAVLAIIKSRSPKIHAEAASRLGLELAGTDKVIVGTSAQSLRRMISEQIDYRILNLDQDLQEDCASFRNVSGGAAPGIVWVCVNPEARLASGIEYDWLEFFLAHEILHLIQYQVSGTVEPGASTSEALRDEGPVWLQEGLAQVFANTVATDATEAEYRDIMESRFEGAALPELSGLEDRPALARDQTTVYRAGAIGASDLVIEHGYLPFGQFYESLGEGLTWDQAFGQAFGVPPSVFYQSYENRFRD
;
A
#
# COMPACT_ATOMS: atom_id res chain seq x y z
N MET A 1 -9.69 60.63 8.74
CA MET A 1 -10.07 59.30 9.27
C MET A 1 -10.03 58.32 8.11
N SER A 2 -8.89 57.63 7.95
CA SER A 2 -8.62 56.70 6.85
C SER A 2 -9.07 55.30 7.24
N LEU A 3 -9.98 54.71 6.48
CA LEU A 3 -10.47 53.34 6.65
C LEU A 3 -9.51 52.39 5.93
N LEU A 4 -8.70 51.65 6.69
CA LEU A 4 -7.98 50.49 6.17
C LEU A 4 -8.97 49.39 5.79
N ARG A 5 -9.05 49.07 4.50
CA ARG A 5 -9.64 47.81 4.02
C ARG A 5 -8.61 46.70 4.23
N ALA A 6 -8.86 45.82 5.19
CA ALA A 6 -8.13 44.57 5.32
C ALA A 6 -8.61 43.61 4.22
N THR A 7 -7.76 43.32 3.25
CA THR A 7 -7.99 42.26 2.26
C THR A 7 -7.63 40.94 2.93
N ILE A 8 -8.64 40.16 3.33
CA ILE A 8 -8.46 38.78 3.76
C ILE A 8 -8.10 37.97 2.52
N ALA A 9 -6.83 37.60 2.40
CA ALA A 9 -6.41 36.58 1.45
C ALA A 9 -6.97 35.23 1.92
N TYR A 10 -7.95 34.70 1.20
CA TYR A 10 -8.32 33.29 1.30
C TYR A 10 -7.13 32.48 0.80
N VAL A 11 -6.33 31.93 1.73
CA VAL A 11 -5.45 30.82 1.42
C VAL A 11 -6.39 29.64 1.17
N LEU A 12 -6.59 29.28 -0.10
CA LEU A 12 -7.08 27.96 -0.46
C LEU A 12 -6.08 26.97 0.11
N LEU A 13 -6.47 26.26 1.18
CA LEU A 13 -5.78 25.03 1.57
C LEU A 13 -5.87 24.11 0.35
N ALA A 14 -4.77 23.99 -0.39
CA ALA A 14 -4.63 22.94 -1.39
C ALA A 14 -4.84 21.63 -0.63
N GLY A 15 -5.99 20.99 -0.84
CA GLY A 15 -6.20 19.66 -0.31
C GLY A 15 -5.06 18.78 -0.81
N SER A 16 -4.36 18.13 0.12
CA SER A 16 -3.26 17.22 -0.18
C SER A 16 -3.73 16.26 -1.28
N ALA A 17 -3.05 16.30 -2.45
CA ALA A 17 -3.37 15.40 -3.53
C ALA A 17 -3.09 13.98 -3.06
N LEU A 18 -4.15 13.16 -3.00
CA LEU A 18 -4.05 11.76 -2.61
C LEU A 18 -3.05 11.00 -3.47
N ALA A 19 -2.53 9.87 -3.01
CA ALA A 19 -1.82 8.89 -3.82
C ALA A 19 -2.80 8.11 -4.72
N THR A 20 -3.78 8.80 -5.33
CA THR A 20 -4.67 8.20 -6.32
C THR A 20 -3.95 8.08 -7.66
N PRO A 21 -4.41 7.18 -8.54
CA PRO A 21 -3.88 7.06 -9.89
C PRO A 21 -3.75 8.39 -10.64
N ALA A 22 -4.77 9.26 -10.64
CA ALA A 22 -4.66 10.52 -11.39
C ALA A 22 -3.71 11.53 -10.74
N ALA A 23 -3.56 11.52 -9.41
CA ALA A 23 -2.58 12.36 -8.74
C ALA A 23 -1.15 11.91 -9.05
N GLY A 24 -0.92 10.59 -9.16
CA GLY A 24 0.33 10.05 -9.71
C GLY A 24 0.60 10.56 -11.11
N VAL A 25 -0.41 10.56 -11.99
CA VAL A 25 -0.27 11.09 -13.37
C VAL A 25 0.05 12.58 -13.36
N ARG A 26 -0.61 13.38 -12.52
CA ARG A 26 -0.30 14.81 -12.37
C ARG A 26 1.14 15.04 -11.92
N CYS A 27 1.60 14.29 -10.92
CA CYS A 27 2.99 14.36 -10.47
C CYS A 27 3.97 14.09 -11.62
N VAL A 28 3.76 13.03 -12.40
CA VAL A 28 4.59 12.74 -13.59
C VAL A 28 4.54 13.89 -14.59
N GLN A 29 3.36 14.41 -14.92
CA GLN A 29 3.19 15.53 -15.85
C GLN A 29 3.93 16.79 -15.37
N ASP A 30 3.80 17.15 -14.09
CA ASP A 30 4.48 18.30 -13.50
C ASP A 30 6.00 18.15 -13.50
N GLN A 31 6.52 16.97 -13.13
CA GLN A 31 7.95 16.69 -13.14
C GLN A 31 8.56 16.73 -14.55
N LEU A 32 7.84 16.20 -15.54
CA LEU A 32 8.26 16.23 -16.95
C LEU A 32 8.27 17.67 -17.48
N ASN A 33 7.20 18.44 -17.24
CA ASN A 33 7.10 19.83 -17.65
C ASN A 33 8.19 20.69 -16.99
N ALA A 34 8.45 20.50 -15.70
CA ALA A 34 9.52 21.19 -14.97
C ALA A 34 10.92 20.81 -15.50
N SER A 35 11.06 19.62 -16.07
CA SER A 35 12.28 19.15 -16.73
C SER A 35 12.39 19.60 -18.20
N GLY A 36 11.44 20.37 -18.72
CA GLY A 36 11.45 20.87 -20.10
C GLY A 36 10.82 19.92 -21.13
N PHE A 37 10.26 18.79 -20.71
CA PHE A 37 9.56 17.84 -21.59
C PHE A 37 8.07 18.17 -21.59
N ASP A 38 7.54 18.51 -22.77
CA ASP A 38 6.15 18.95 -22.92
C ASP A 38 5.13 17.80 -22.73
N ALA A 39 4.70 17.60 -21.48
CA ALA A 39 3.70 16.60 -21.11
C ALA A 39 2.25 17.08 -21.32
N GLY A 40 2.06 18.33 -21.77
CA GLY A 40 0.76 19.00 -21.80
C GLY A 40 0.37 19.57 -20.43
N VAL A 41 -0.93 19.80 -20.23
CA VAL A 41 -1.47 20.25 -18.93
C VAL A 41 -1.41 19.11 -17.93
N ALA A 42 -1.00 19.40 -16.69
CA ALA A 42 -1.01 18.43 -15.60
C ALA A 42 -2.44 18.18 -15.09
N ASP A 43 -3.24 17.46 -15.87
CA ASP A 43 -4.66 17.19 -15.63
C ASP A 43 -4.93 15.81 -15.00
N GLY A 44 -3.91 14.96 -14.89
CA GLY A 44 -4.04 13.60 -14.37
C GLY A 44 -4.56 12.59 -15.39
N GLN A 45 -4.58 12.96 -16.68
CA GLN A 45 -4.95 12.08 -17.79
C GLN A 45 -3.74 11.72 -18.63
N ILE A 46 -3.57 10.43 -18.90
CA ILE A 46 -2.45 9.96 -19.72
C ILE A 46 -2.77 10.18 -21.20
N GLY A 47 -2.31 11.32 -21.73
CA GLY A 47 -2.42 11.68 -23.15
C GLY A 47 -1.18 11.33 -23.98
N SER A 48 -1.27 11.53 -25.30
CA SER A 48 -0.14 11.31 -26.23
C SER A 48 1.07 12.19 -25.89
N ARG A 49 0.85 13.47 -25.53
CA ARG A 49 1.91 14.40 -25.09
C ARG A 49 2.65 13.87 -23.87
N THR A 50 1.92 13.44 -22.83
CA THR A 50 2.53 12.87 -21.62
C THR A 50 3.37 11.62 -21.94
N ARG A 51 2.90 10.72 -22.81
CA ARG A 51 3.68 9.53 -23.22
C ARG A 51 4.93 9.91 -24.01
N VAL A 52 4.84 10.87 -24.94
CA VAL A 52 5.98 11.36 -25.71
C VAL A 52 7.00 12.05 -24.81
N ALA A 53 6.55 12.88 -23.87
CA ALA A 53 7.41 13.53 -22.89
C ALA A 53 8.15 12.53 -21.99
N LEU A 54 7.46 11.50 -21.49
CA LEU A 54 8.09 10.45 -20.68
C LEU A 54 9.14 9.65 -21.49
N ALA A 55 8.84 9.34 -22.76
CA ALA A 55 9.78 8.67 -23.64
C ALA A 55 11.02 9.53 -23.93
N ALA A 56 10.84 10.83 -24.17
CA ALA A 56 11.94 11.77 -24.36
C ALA A 56 12.79 11.93 -23.08
N PHE A 57 12.14 12.04 -21.92
CA PHE A 57 12.82 12.05 -20.63
C PHE A 57 13.66 10.79 -20.41
N SER A 58 13.09 9.61 -20.68
CA SER A 58 13.81 8.34 -20.60
C SER A 58 15.02 8.30 -21.54
N ALA A 59 14.86 8.73 -22.80
CA ALA A 59 15.95 8.75 -23.77
C ALA A 59 17.10 9.70 -23.39
N GLU A 60 16.80 10.86 -22.77
CA GLU A 60 17.81 11.83 -22.35
C GLU A 60 18.53 11.42 -21.06
N THR A 61 17.80 10.81 -20.13
CA THR A 61 18.30 10.58 -18.76
C THR A 61 18.77 9.16 -18.49
N GLY A 62 18.44 8.21 -19.36
CA GLY A 62 18.59 6.79 -19.06
C GLY A 62 17.58 6.26 -18.04
N PHE A 63 16.54 7.03 -17.72
CA PHE A 63 15.47 6.60 -16.82
C PHE A 63 14.81 5.32 -17.36
N PRO A 64 14.70 4.25 -16.56
CA PRO A 64 14.15 2.98 -17.03
C PRO A 64 12.64 3.09 -17.31
N THR A 65 12.18 2.51 -18.41
CA THR A 65 10.76 2.44 -18.81
C THR A 65 10.23 1.00 -18.79
N GLY A 66 10.82 0.14 -17.96
CA GLY A 66 10.46 -1.27 -17.86
C GLY A 66 9.01 -1.48 -17.42
N LYS A 67 8.53 -0.63 -16.50
CA LYS A 67 7.12 -0.62 -16.10
C LYS A 67 6.28 0.18 -17.07
N ALA A 68 5.17 -0.42 -17.54
CA ALA A 68 4.22 0.29 -18.38
C ALA A 68 3.62 1.51 -17.66
N PHE A 69 3.60 2.67 -18.32
CA PHE A 69 2.95 3.86 -17.77
C PHE A 69 1.43 3.80 -17.96
N THR A 70 0.76 3.46 -16.87
CA THR A 70 -0.70 3.35 -16.72
C THR A 70 -1.16 4.17 -15.51
N LYS A 71 -2.46 4.20 -15.25
CA LYS A 71 -2.99 4.89 -14.07
C LYS A 71 -2.52 4.20 -12.79
N GLY A 72 -2.59 2.86 -12.75
CA GLY A 72 -2.15 2.06 -11.59
C GLY A 72 -0.66 2.19 -11.26
N THR A 73 0.20 2.52 -12.23
CA THR A 73 1.66 2.64 -12.03
C THR A 73 2.17 4.07 -11.92
N ALA A 74 1.28 5.07 -12.09
CA ALA A 74 1.71 6.46 -12.19
C ALA A 74 2.38 7.00 -10.92
N VAL A 75 1.95 6.57 -9.73
CA VAL A 75 2.58 6.99 -8.47
C VAL A 75 3.99 6.41 -8.33
N ALA A 76 4.19 5.14 -8.70
CA ALA A 76 5.51 4.50 -8.73
C ALA A 76 6.46 5.21 -9.71
N ILE A 77 5.97 5.59 -10.90
CA ILE A 77 6.77 6.34 -11.88
C ILE A 77 7.10 7.75 -11.39
N CYS A 78 6.15 8.47 -10.80
CA CYS A 78 6.39 9.78 -10.14
C CYS A 78 7.49 9.70 -9.06
N ARG A 79 7.46 8.61 -8.26
CA ARG A 79 8.49 8.32 -7.28
C ARG A 79 9.84 8.10 -7.95
N GLN A 80 9.92 7.22 -8.94
CA GLN A 80 11.19 6.92 -9.62
C GLN A 80 11.80 8.14 -10.29
N ILE A 81 10.99 9.00 -10.94
CA ILE A 81 11.48 10.24 -11.56
C ILE A 81 12.13 11.14 -10.51
N GLY A 82 11.49 11.29 -9.34
CA GLY A 82 12.04 12.09 -8.23
C GLY A 82 13.27 11.46 -7.58
N LEU A 83 13.39 10.12 -7.58
CA LEU A 83 14.61 9.44 -7.11
C LEU A 83 15.77 9.64 -8.09
N ALA A 84 15.51 9.55 -9.39
CA ALA A 84 16.51 9.78 -10.43
C ALA A 84 16.96 11.25 -10.52
N ARG A 85 16.06 12.19 -10.20
CA ARG A 85 16.30 13.63 -10.18
C ARG A 85 15.77 14.26 -8.88
N PRO A 86 16.58 14.32 -7.82
CA PRO A 86 16.15 14.73 -6.48
C PRO A 86 15.44 16.09 -6.39
N GLU A 87 15.73 17.04 -7.28
CA GLU A 87 15.05 18.32 -7.37
C GLU A 87 13.56 18.18 -7.74
N LEU A 88 13.20 17.13 -8.48
CA LEU A 88 11.83 16.82 -8.88
C LEU A 88 11.01 16.19 -7.74
N LYS A 89 11.64 15.82 -6.61
CA LYS A 89 10.91 15.44 -5.40
C LYS A 89 10.09 16.58 -4.81
N ALA A 90 10.30 17.82 -5.26
CA ALA A 90 9.46 18.96 -4.87
C ALA A 90 8.00 18.83 -5.35
N PHE A 91 7.75 18.01 -6.39
CA PHE A 91 6.41 17.73 -6.93
C PHE A 91 5.73 16.53 -6.27
N TRP A 92 6.41 15.80 -5.39
CA TRP A 92 5.80 14.68 -4.70
C TRP A 92 4.70 15.17 -3.75
N PRO A 93 3.47 14.65 -3.87
CA PRO A 93 2.41 14.96 -2.90
C PRO A 93 2.83 14.76 -1.44
N SER A 94 3.68 13.76 -1.16
CA SER A 94 4.21 13.45 0.17
C SER A 94 4.98 14.60 0.84
N ARG A 95 5.44 15.60 0.08
CA ARG A 95 6.08 16.82 0.63
C ARG A 95 5.12 17.69 1.43
N THR A 96 3.82 17.57 1.19
CA THR A 96 2.80 18.28 1.96
C THR A 96 2.35 17.45 3.16
N ALA A 97 2.00 16.18 2.93
CA ALA A 97 1.63 15.23 3.97
C ALA A 97 1.89 13.80 3.48
N THR A 98 2.38 12.91 4.33
CA THR A 98 2.61 11.50 3.96
C THR A 98 1.34 10.66 4.12
N LEU A 99 0.59 10.89 5.20
CA LEU A 99 -0.67 10.22 5.48
C LEU A 99 -1.62 11.16 6.23
N ASP A 100 -2.86 11.25 5.76
CA ASP A 100 -3.95 12.00 6.38
C ASP A 100 -5.01 11.05 6.96
N VAL A 101 -5.73 11.48 8.01
CA VAL A 101 -6.88 10.75 8.54
C VAL A 101 -8.15 11.58 8.40
N VAL A 102 -9.13 11.05 7.67
CA VAL A 102 -10.46 11.64 7.47
C VAL A 102 -11.46 10.76 8.19
N ALA A 103 -12.31 11.36 9.03
CA ALA A 103 -13.29 10.61 9.81
C ALA A 103 -14.64 11.30 9.79
N GLU A 104 -15.71 10.53 9.85
CA GLU A 104 -17.04 11.10 10.04
C GLU A 104 -17.26 11.61 11.49
N PRO A 105 -18.21 12.53 11.72
CA PRO A 105 -18.47 13.08 13.05
C PRO A 105 -18.95 12.07 14.11
N GLY A 106 -19.47 10.91 13.69
CA GLY A 106 -20.02 9.87 14.57
C GLY A 106 -18.96 9.05 15.32
N ILE A 107 -17.69 9.19 14.99
CA ILE A 107 -16.61 8.44 15.64
C ILE A 107 -16.32 9.01 17.04
N SER A 108 -16.19 8.11 18.02
CA SER A 108 -15.76 8.46 19.38
C SER A 108 -14.47 9.30 19.35
N PRO A 109 -14.41 10.48 20.00
CA PRO A 109 -13.22 11.32 20.01
C PRO A 109 -11.96 10.61 20.52
N ALA A 110 -12.10 9.68 21.47
CA ALA A 110 -10.99 8.90 21.99
C ALA A 110 -10.43 7.93 20.95
N VAL A 111 -11.30 7.19 20.24
CA VAL A 111 -10.91 6.29 19.15
C VAL A 111 -10.27 7.08 18.01
N LEU A 112 -10.88 8.20 17.62
CA LEU A 112 -10.34 9.04 16.56
C LEU A 112 -8.95 9.60 16.91
N ALA A 113 -8.73 9.99 18.17
CA ALA A 113 -7.42 10.47 18.61
C ALA A 113 -6.34 9.38 18.50
N ILE A 114 -6.68 8.13 18.79
CA ILE A 114 -5.78 6.98 18.63
C ILE A 114 -5.45 6.78 17.16
N ILE A 115 -6.46 6.63 16.29
CA ILE A 115 -6.24 6.39 14.84
C ILE A 115 -5.41 7.54 14.23
N LYS A 116 -5.72 8.80 14.56
CA LYS A 116 -4.96 9.97 14.09
C LYS A 116 -3.52 9.99 14.59
N SER A 117 -3.25 9.50 15.80
CA SER A 117 -1.90 9.47 16.36
C SER A 117 -1.07 8.31 15.82
N ARG A 118 -1.70 7.15 15.63
CA ARG A 118 -1.03 5.88 15.30
C ARG A 118 -0.81 5.71 13.80
N SER A 119 -1.80 6.00 12.96
CA SER A 119 -1.69 5.75 11.51
C SER A 119 -0.47 6.40 10.85
N PRO A 120 -0.14 7.70 11.09
CA PRO A 120 1.06 8.29 10.49
C PRO A 120 2.38 7.69 11.00
N LYS A 121 2.40 7.21 12.26
CA LYS A 121 3.60 6.57 12.85
C LYS A 121 3.83 5.20 12.25
N ILE A 122 2.76 4.40 12.13
CA ILE A 122 2.79 3.08 11.50
C ILE A 122 3.25 3.20 10.04
N HIS A 123 2.71 4.18 9.30
CA HIS A 123 3.11 4.44 7.92
C HIS A 123 4.58 4.82 7.79
N ALA A 124 5.07 5.74 8.63
CA ALA A 124 6.47 6.13 8.66
C ALA A 124 7.40 4.99 9.07
N GLU A 125 6.97 4.16 10.04
CA GLU A 125 7.72 2.99 10.48
C GLU A 125 7.82 1.93 9.37
N ALA A 126 6.71 1.61 8.70
CA ALA A 126 6.69 0.67 7.58
C ALA A 126 7.63 1.13 6.46
N ALA A 127 7.54 2.40 6.05
CA ALA A 127 8.43 2.98 5.05
C ALA A 127 9.91 2.93 5.49
N SER A 128 10.20 3.25 6.75
CA SER A 128 11.54 3.19 7.31
C SER A 128 12.11 1.77 7.35
N ARG A 129 11.32 0.78 7.77
CA ARG A 129 11.76 -0.64 7.82
C ARG A 129 12.06 -1.18 6.43
N LEU A 130 11.24 -0.81 5.45
CA LEU A 130 11.44 -1.18 4.04
C LEU A 130 12.52 -0.33 3.35
N GLY A 131 13.03 0.74 3.96
CA GLY A 131 14.05 1.61 3.37
C GLY A 131 13.52 2.47 2.21
N LEU A 132 12.24 2.85 2.25
CA LEU A 132 11.56 3.50 1.15
C LEU A 132 11.28 4.99 1.42
N GLU A 133 11.65 5.85 0.47
CA GLU A 133 11.06 7.19 0.36
C GLU A 133 9.73 7.12 -0.41
N LEU A 134 8.68 7.78 0.07
CA LEU A 134 7.35 7.74 -0.56
C LEU A 134 7.04 9.05 -1.29
N ALA A 135 6.33 8.97 -2.42
CA ALA A 135 5.98 10.11 -3.26
C ALA A 135 4.53 10.59 -3.08
N GLY A 136 3.60 9.69 -2.77
CA GLY A 136 2.17 9.97 -2.62
C GLY A 136 1.76 10.35 -1.19
N THR A 137 0.57 10.95 -1.06
CA THR A 137 -0.12 11.18 0.22
C THR A 137 -1.24 10.16 0.38
N ASP A 138 -1.16 9.27 1.36
CA ASP A 138 -2.23 8.29 1.59
C ASP A 138 -3.31 8.84 2.54
N LYS A 139 -4.48 8.21 2.57
CA LYS A 139 -5.54 8.52 3.57
C LYS A 139 -6.04 7.30 4.30
N VAL A 140 -6.33 7.48 5.58
CA VAL A 140 -7.19 6.58 6.37
C VAL A 140 -8.56 7.22 6.50
N ILE A 141 -9.59 6.54 5.98
CA ILE A 141 -10.98 6.99 5.94
C ILE A 141 -11.78 6.19 6.98
N VAL A 142 -12.27 6.86 8.01
CA VAL A 142 -12.90 6.23 9.17
C VAL A 142 -14.40 6.52 9.21
N GLY A 143 -15.21 5.47 9.26
CA GLY A 143 -16.67 5.56 9.31
C GLY A 143 -17.28 4.47 10.19
N THR A 144 -18.59 4.56 10.44
CA THR A 144 -19.34 3.63 11.29
C THR A 144 -20.34 2.77 10.51
N SER A 145 -20.49 3.03 9.21
CA SER A 145 -21.41 2.29 8.36
C SER A 145 -20.94 2.23 6.90
N ALA A 146 -21.36 1.18 6.20
CA ALA A 146 -21.06 1.01 4.78
C ALA A 146 -21.50 2.23 3.95
N GLN A 147 -22.67 2.80 4.24
CA GLN A 147 -23.19 3.97 3.55
C GLN A 147 -22.31 5.22 3.77
N SER A 148 -21.87 5.45 5.01
CA SER A 148 -20.99 6.59 5.32
C SER A 148 -19.65 6.47 4.62
N LEU A 149 -19.00 5.31 4.71
CA LEU A 149 -17.72 5.02 4.07
C LEU A 149 -17.83 5.13 2.56
N ARG A 150 -18.87 4.57 1.95
CA ARG A 150 -19.09 4.63 0.50
C ARG A 150 -19.13 6.05 -0.04
N ARG A 151 -19.80 6.95 0.70
CA ARG A 151 -19.87 8.38 0.38
C ARG A 151 -18.50 9.04 0.55
N MET A 152 -17.87 8.88 1.71
CA MET A 152 -16.57 9.49 2.01
C MET A 152 -15.50 9.04 1.02
N ILE A 153 -15.43 7.75 0.69
CA ILE A 153 -14.50 7.21 -0.30
C ILE A 153 -14.71 7.88 -1.66
N SER A 154 -15.97 8.02 -2.12
CA SER A 154 -16.25 8.69 -3.40
C SER A 154 -15.91 10.18 -3.44
N GLU A 155 -15.80 10.84 -2.29
CA GLU A 155 -15.34 12.22 -2.17
C GLU A 155 -13.81 12.31 -2.21
N GLN A 156 -13.10 11.21 -1.92
CA GLN A 156 -11.64 11.16 -1.86
C GLN A 156 -11.01 10.63 -3.16
N ILE A 157 -11.61 9.63 -3.82
CA ILE A 157 -10.99 8.96 -4.97
C ILE A 157 -11.70 9.25 -6.30
N ASP A 158 -10.95 9.14 -7.40
CA ASP A 158 -11.41 9.34 -8.77
C ASP A 158 -11.33 8.07 -9.65
N TYR A 159 -11.23 6.92 -9.00
CA TYR A 159 -11.19 5.61 -9.63
C TYR A 159 -12.24 4.67 -9.00
N ARG A 160 -12.54 3.58 -9.71
CA ARG A 160 -13.48 2.57 -9.24
C ARG A 160 -12.74 1.47 -8.47
N ILE A 161 -13.19 1.19 -7.26
CA ILE A 161 -12.84 -0.04 -6.53
C ILE A 161 -13.88 -1.10 -6.90
N LEU A 162 -13.42 -2.28 -7.32
CA LEU A 162 -14.30 -3.41 -7.62
C LEU A 162 -14.89 -3.96 -6.32
N ASN A 163 -16.16 -4.37 -6.35
CA ASN A 163 -16.88 -4.94 -5.20
C ASN A 163 -16.97 -4.09 -3.92
N LEU A 164 -16.55 -2.82 -3.96
CA LEU A 164 -16.53 -1.93 -2.79
C LEU A 164 -17.82 -1.95 -1.96
N ASP A 165 -19.00 -1.92 -2.60
CA ASP A 165 -20.26 -1.92 -1.86
C ASP A 165 -20.48 -3.21 -1.06
N GLN A 166 -19.99 -4.36 -1.56
CA GLN A 166 -20.03 -5.63 -0.83
C GLN A 166 -19.00 -5.63 0.31
N ASP A 167 -17.76 -5.26 0.02
CA ASP A 167 -16.66 -5.24 1.00
C ASP A 167 -17.03 -4.35 2.21
N LEU A 168 -17.55 -3.15 1.94
CA LEU A 168 -18.00 -2.24 2.99
C LEU A 168 -19.13 -2.80 3.85
N GLN A 169 -20.04 -3.60 3.27
CA GLN A 169 -21.12 -4.23 4.04
C GLN A 169 -20.58 -5.34 4.92
N GLU A 170 -19.67 -6.17 4.41
CA GLU A 170 -19.03 -7.24 5.16
C GLU A 170 -18.18 -6.68 6.31
N ASP A 171 -17.37 -5.65 6.04
CA ASP A 171 -16.53 -4.98 7.03
C ASP A 171 -17.34 -4.33 8.15
N CYS A 172 -18.41 -3.62 7.80
CA CYS A 172 -19.24 -2.95 8.80
C CYS A 172 -20.23 -3.88 9.52
N ALA A 173 -20.49 -5.07 8.98
CA ALA A 173 -21.27 -6.12 9.65
C ALA A 173 -20.38 -7.07 10.48
N SER A 174 -19.06 -6.91 10.40
CA SER A 174 -18.11 -7.72 11.17
C SER A 174 -18.40 -7.66 12.66
N PHE A 175 -18.26 -8.80 13.34
CA PHE A 175 -18.36 -8.87 14.80
C PHE A 175 -17.16 -8.23 15.50
N ARG A 176 -16.09 -7.92 14.76
CA ARG A 176 -14.93 -7.21 15.28
C ARG A 176 -15.26 -5.72 15.37
N ASN A 177 -14.79 -5.07 16.44
CA ASN A 177 -15.02 -3.64 16.64
C ASN A 177 -14.36 -2.74 15.58
N VAL A 178 -13.41 -3.29 14.82
CA VAL A 178 -12.70 -2.63 13.71
C VAL A 178 -12.52 -3.64 12.59
N SER A 179 -12.88 -3.26 11.37
CA SER A 179 -12.62 -3.98 10.11
C SER A 179 -12.42 -2.96 8.99
N GLY A 180 -12.03 -3.42 7.80
CA GLY A 180 -11.84 -2.55 6.65
C GLY A 180 -10.93 -3.20 5.61
N GLY A 181 -10.39 -2.35 4.74
CA GLY A 181 -9.47 -2.78 3.69
C GLY A 181 -8.72 -1.61 3.07
N ALA A 182 -7.85 -1.94 2.12
CA ALA A 182 -7.00 -0.98 1.42
C ALA A 182 -7.20 -1.01 -0.10
N ALA A 183 -7.04 0.16 -0.70
CA ALA A 183 -6.92 0.36 -2.15
C ALA A 183 -5.83 1.42 -2.41
N PRO A 184 -5.39 1.63 -3.67
CA PRO A 184 -4.36 2.62 -3.96
C PRO A 184 -4.65 4.01 -3.37
N GLY A 185 -3.82 4.42 -2.40
CA GLY A 185 -3.90 5.71 -1.73
C GLY A 185 -4.94 5.82 -0.61
N ILE A 186 -5.74 4.79 -0.32
CA ILE A 186 -6.72 4.82 0.79
C ILE A 186 -6.79 3.51 1.57
N VAL A 187 -6.98 3.64 2.88
CA VAL A 187 -7.51 2.60 3.76
C VAL A 187 -8.89 3.06 4.20
N TRP A 188 -9.89 2.18 4.15
CA TRP A 188 -11.16 2.43 4.83
C TRP A 188 -11.23 1.62 6.12
N VAL A 189 -11.78 2.23 7.16
CA VAL A 189 -11.89 1.65 8.49
C VAL A 189 -13.34 1.77 8.94
N CYS A 190 -14.02 0.64 9.07
CA CYS A 190 -15.30 0.58 9.73
C CYS A 190 -15.11 0.33 11.23
N VAL A 191 -15.57 1.27 12.04
CA VAL A 191 -15.47 1.23 13.50
C VAL A 191 -16.86 1.07 14.08
N ASN A 192 -17.04 0.07 14.95
CA ASN A 192 -18.24 -0.03 15.76
C ASN A 192 -18.32 1.20 16.69
N PRO A 193 -19.41 1.99 16.66
CA PRO A 193 -19.57 3.17 17.52
C PRO A 193 -19.42 2.89 19.02
N GLU A 194 -19.71 1.66 19.44
CA GLU A 194 -19.66 1.21 20.84
C GLU A 194 -18.28 0.66 21.24
N ALA A 195 -17.34 0.59 20.29
CA ALA A 195 -16.01 0.04 20.50
C ALA A 195 -15.22 0.80 21.59
N ARG A 196 -14.50 0.04 22.42
CA ARG A 196 -13.57 0.58 23.43
C ARG A 196 -12.14 0.17 23.09
N LEU A 197 -11.49 0.97 22.27
CA LEU A 197 -10.19 0.66 21.65
C LEU A 197 -9.01 1.32 22.37
N ALA A 198 -9.07 1.46 23.70
CA ALA A 198 -8.06 2.23 24.44
C ALA A 198 -6.90 1.38 24.99
N SER A 199 -7.11 0.06 25.17
CA SER A 199 -6.11 -0.85 25.75
C SER A 199 -6.49 -2.32 25.55
N GLY A 200 -5.51 -3.22 25.67
CA GLY A 200 -5.72 -4.67 25.65
C GLY A 200 -6.01 -5.20 24.25
N ILE A 201 -6.64 -6.38 24.18
CA ILE A 201 -6.81 -7.15 22.92
C ILE A 201 -7.48 -6.33 21.80
N GLU A 202 -8.45 -5.47 22.13
CA GLU A 202 -9.13 -4.64 21.14
C GLU A 202 -8.22 -3.51 20.60
N TYR A 203 -7.31 -3.01 21.42
CA TYR A 203 -6.28 -2.06 20.99
C TYR A 203 -5.22 -2.76 20.14
N ASP A 204 -4.75 -3.93 20.56
CA ASP A 204 -3.78 -4.72 19.80
C ASP A 204 -4.36 -5.10 18.43
N TRP A 205 -5.66 -5.44 18.37
CA TRP A 205 -6.35 -5.67 17.11
C TRP A 205 -6.43 -4.41 16.22
N LEU A 206 -6.69 -3.24 16.80
CA LEU A 206 -6.67 -1.97 16.06
C LEU A 206 -5.27 -1.69 15.49
N GLU A 207 -4.22 -1.83 16.29
CA GLU A 207 -2.82 -1.65 15.85
C GLU A 207 -2.47 -2.62 14.73
N PHE A 208 -2.84 -3.89 14.90
CA PHE A 208 -2.63 -4.95 13.90
C PHE A 208 -3.32 -4.60 12.59
N PHE A 209 -4.61 -4.31 12.63
CA PHE A 209 -5.40 -3.98 11.45
C PHE A 209 -4.85 -2.74 10.73
N LEU A 210 -4.58 -1.66 11.46
CA LEU A 210 -4.02 -0.45 10.85
C LEU A 210 -2.68 -0.73 10.20
N ALA A 211 -1.78 -1.47 10.85
CA ALA A 211 -0.47 -1.82 10.31
C ALA A 211 -0.55 -2.73 9.08
N HIS A 212 -1.48 -3.67 9.06
CA HIS A 212 -1.73 -4.54 7.92
C HIS A 212 -2.17 -3.73 6.70
N GLU A 213 -3.25 -2.95 6.84
CA GLU A 213 -3.81 -2.18 5.72
C GLU A 213 -2.88 -1.04 5.27
N ILE A 214 -2.17 -0.40 6.20
CA ILE A 214 -1.21 0.65 5.87
C ILE A 214 -0.01 0.11 5.08
N LEU A 215 0.40 -1.14 5.33
CA LEU A 215 1.48 -1.72 4.54
C LEU A 215 1.08 -1.86 3.06
N HIS A 216 -0.17 -2.22 2.78
CA HIS A 216 -0.66 -2.30 1.40
C HIS A 216 -0.62 -0.95 0.68
N LEU A 217 -0.85 0.17 1.38
CA LEU A 217 -0.66 1.51 0.79
C LEU A 217 0.74 1.69 0.21
N ILE A 218 1.75 1.27 0.97
CA ILE A 218 3.16 1.36 0.56
C ILE A 218 3.44 0.43 -0.61
N GLN A 219 2.95 -0.82 -0.55
CA GLN A 219 3.10 -1.78 -1.64
C GLN A 219 2.51 -1.24 -2.95
N TYR A 220 1.30 -0.68 -2.92
CA TYR A 220 0.65 -0.04 -4.08
C TYR A 220 1.44 1.15 -4.59
N GLN A 221 1.95 1.99 -3.69
CA GLN A 221 2.64 3.22 -4.06
C GLN A 221 3.98 2.95 -4.76
N VAL A 222 4.68 1.89 -4.34
CA VAL A 222 6.04 1.58 -4.78
C VAL A 222 6.01 0.69 -6.02
N SER A 223 5.16 -0.33 -6.04
CA SER A 223 5.09 -1.30 -7.14
C SER A 223 4.12 -0.87 -8.26
N GLY A 224 3.15 -0.02 -7.93
CA GLY A 224 1.96 0.20 -8.74
C GLY A 224 0.99 -0.99 -8.71
N THR A 225 -0.17 -0.82 -9.34
CA THR A 225 -1.15 -1.89 -9.55
C THR A 225 -1.37 -2.17 -11.03
N VAL A 226 -1.82 -3.37 -11.35
CA VAL A 226 -2.31 -3.68 -12.70
C VAL A 226 -3.61 -2.92 -13.00
N GLU A 227 -3.88 -2.72 -14.29
CA GLU A 227 -5.13 -2.11 -14.74
C GLU A 227 -6.33 -3.05 -14.52
N PRO A 228 -7.54 -2.50 -14.30
CA PRO A 228 -8.74 -3.32 -14.21
C PRO A 228 -8.91 -4.24 -15.42
N GLY A 229 -9.13 -5.53 -15.17
CA GLY A 229 -9.30 -6.56 -16.21
C GLY A 229 -8.01 -7.28 -16.63
N ALA A 230 -6.87 -6.98 -16.01
CA ALA A 230 -5.66 -7.78 -16.14
C ALA A 230 -5.93 -9.26 -15.78
N SER A 231 -5.29 -10.16 -16.51
CA SER A 231 -5.34 -11.59 -16.24
C SER A 231 -4.63 -11.94 -14.94
N THR A 232 -4.95 -13.10 -14.37
CA THR A 232 -4.28 -13.64 -13.18
C THR A 232 -2.76 -13.74 -13.36
N SER A 233 -2.29 -14.15 -14.55
CA SER A 233 -0.86 -14.23 -14.84
C SER A 233 -0.19 -12.86 -14.93
N GLU A 234 -0.88 -11.83 -15.46
CA GLU A 234 -0.36 -10.46 -15.47
C GLU A 234 -0.27 -9.88 -14.06
N ALA A 235 -1.31 -10.08 -13.23
CA ALA A 235 -1.30 -9.66 -11.83
C ALA A 235 -0.15 -10.31 -11.05
N LEU A 236 0.01 -11.63 -11.18
CA LEU A 236 1.13 -12.35 -10.56
C LEU A 236 2.48 -11.84 -11.07
N ARG A 237 2.63 -11.67 -12.39
CA ARG A 237 3.88 -11.17 -13.00
C ARG A 237 4.29 -9.80 -12.45
N ASP A 238 3.34 -8.87 -12.35
CA ASP A 238 3.61 -7.44 -12.16
C ASP A 238 3.42 -6.93 -10.73
N GLU A 239 2.62 -7.61 -9.90
CA GLU A 239 2.38 -7.27 -8.49
C GLU A 239 3.07 -8.27 -7.54
N GLY A 240 3.41 -9.47 -8.03
CA GLY A 240 4.02 -10.52 -7.24
C GLY A 240 3.00 -11.45 -6.56
N PRO A 241 3.50 -12.46 -5.82
CA PRO A 241 2.66 -13.51 -5.28
C PRO A 241 1.90 -13.03 -4.03
N VAL A 242 0.61 -13.36 -3.97
CA VAL A 242 -0.28 -12.86 -2.93
C VAL A 242 0.11 -13.35 -1.53
N TRP A 243 0.62 -14.59 -1.40
CA TRP A 243 1.15 -15.06 -0.11
C TRP A 243 2.24 -14.16 0.46
N LEU A 244 3.08 -13.53 -0.39
CA LEU A 244 4.17 -12.67 0.06
C LEU A 244 3.65 -11.28 0.45
N GLN A 245 2.70 -10.74 -0.32
CA GLN A 245 2.07 -9.45 -0.05
C GLN A 245 1.32 -9.47 1.29
N GLU A 246 0.43 -10.44 1.45
CA GLU A 246 -0.37 -10.64 2.66
C GLU A 246 0.49 -11.13 3.82
N GLY A 247 1.43 -12.03 3.55
CA GLY A 247 2.36 -12.55 4.55
C GLY A 247 3.20 -11.46 5.19
N LEU A 248 3.80 -10.56 4.40
CA LEU A 248 4.54 -9.44 4.95
C LEU A 248 3.63 -8.49 5.75
N ALA A 249 2.41 -8.26 5.28
CA ALA A 249 1.42 -7.45 6.01
C ALA A 249 1.06 -8.08 7.36
N GLN A 250 0.90 -9.40 7.43
CA GLN A 250 0.70 -10.14 8.69
C GLN A 250 1.90 -9.99 9.65
N VAL A 251 3.12 -10.21 9.15
CA VAL A 251 4.35 -10.14 9.96
C VAL A 251 4.57 -8.74 10.49
N PHE A 252 4.55 -7.72 9.62
CA PHE A 252 4.71 -6.33 10.04
C PHE A 252 3.64 -5.92 11.05
N ALA A 253 2.37 -6.24 10.77
CA ALA A 253 1.27 -5.94 11.68
C ALA A 253 1.45 -6.57 13.06
N ASN A 254 1.91 -7.81 13.12
CA ASN A 254 2.19 -8.47 14.40
C ASN A 254 3.27 -7.75 15.20
N THR A 255 4.34 -7.27 14.55
CA THR A 255 5.42 -6.52 15.23
C THR A 255 4.98 -5.15 15.75
N VAL A 256 3.96 -4.56 15.15
CA VAL A 256 3.39 -3.28 15.61
C VAL A 256 2.42 -3.52 16.77
N ALA A 257 1.62 -4.57 16.68
CA ALA A 257 0.54 -4.85 17.61
C ALA A 257 0.98 -5.58 18.89
N THR A 258 2.11 -6.27 18.86
CA THR A 258 2.52 -7.19 19.92
C THR A 258 4.02 -7.10 20.19
N ASP A 259 4.45 -7.62 21.34
CA ASP A 259 5.87 -7.77 21.68
C ASP A 259 6.52 -9.04 21.07
N ALA A 260 5.76 -9.84 20.31
CA ALA A 260 6.27 -11.08 19.73
C ALA A 260 7.24 -10.79 18.58
N THR A 261 8.39 -11.44 18.62
CA THR A 261 9.39 -11.43 17.54
C THR A 261 8.83 -12.13 16.29
N GLU A 262 9.46 -11.89 15.14
CA GLU A 262 9.09 -12.56 13.88
C GLU A 262 9.23 -14.08 13.97
N ALA A 263 10.21 -14.58 14.74
CA ALA A 263 10.38 -16.00 14.99
C ALA A 263 9.23 -16.58 15.84
N GLU A 264 8.86 -15.91 16.94
CA GLU A 264 7.72 -16.34 17.76
C GLU A 264 6.40 -16.29 16.98
N TYR A 265 6.20 -15.25 16.17
CA TYR A 265 5.01 -15.15 15.32
C TYR A 265 4.95 -16.27 14.27
N ARG A 266 6.08 -16.58 13.62
CA ARG A 266 6.20 -17.74 12.73
C ARG A 266 5.80 -19.03 13.44
N ASP A 267 6.37 -19.29 14.62
CA ASP A 267 6.09 -20.51 15.38
C ASP A 267 4.60 -20.59 15.78
N ILE A 268 3.97 -19.46 16.12
CA ILE A 268 2.52 -19.39 16.38
C ILE A 268 1.72 -19.72 15.11
N MET A 269 2.14 -19.25 13.93
CA MET A 269 1.45 -19.56 12.67
C MET A 269 1.63 -21.03 12.28
N GLU A 270 2.84 -21.58 12.44
CA GLU A 270 3.13 -23.00 12.23
C GLU A 270 2.25 -23.89 13.13
N SER A 271 2.06 -23.52 14.40
CA SER A 271 1.19 -24.27 15.34
C SER A 271 -0.26 -24.40 14.86
N ARG A 272 -0.73 -23.50 13.99
CA ARG A 272 -2.09 -23.55 13.42
C ARG A 272 -2.28 -24.66 12.38
N PHE A 273 -1.19 -25.30 11.98
CA PHE A 273 -1.17 -26.45 11.07
C PHE A 273 -0.75 -27.75 11.76
N GLU A 274 -0.63 -27.78 13.09
CA GLU A 274 -0.34 -29.01 13.83
C GLU A 274 -1.30 -30.15 13.45
N GLY A 275 -0.74 -31.29 13.05
CA GLY A 275 -1.50 -32.45 12.60
C GLY A 275 -2.02 -32.37 11.16
N ALA A 276 -1.63 -31.35 10.40
CA ALA A 276 -1.90 -31.20 8.97
C ALA A 276 -0.60 -30.95 8.18
N ALA A 277 -0.64 -31.21 6.87
CA ALA A 277 0.44 -30.78 5.99
C ALA A 277 0.37 -29.27 5.77
N LEU A 278 1.52 -28.60 5.82
CA LEU A 278 1.59 -27.18 5.48
C LEU A 278 1.29 -26.96 3.99
N PRO A 279 0.53 -25.92 3.62
CA PRO A 279 0.23 -25.58 2.24
C PRO A 279 1.47 -25.18 1.44
N GLU A 280 1.55 -25.63 0.18
CA GLU A 280 2.61 -25.21 -0.75
C GLU A 280 2.41 -23.74 -1.17
N LEU A 281 3.43 -22.90 -0.96
CA LEU A 281 3.35 -21.46 -1.29
C LEU A 281 3.13 -21.20 -2.79
N SER A 282 3.65 -22.06 -3.67
CA SER A 282 3.40 -21.99 -5.11
C SER A 282 1.92 -22.09 -5.47
N GLY A 283 1.11 -22.77 -4.65
CA GLY A 283 -0.34 -22.85 -4.80
C GLY A 283 -1.09 -21.60 -4.33
N LEU A 284 -0.39 -20.65 -3.70
CA LEU A 284 -0.92 -19.44 -3.05
C LEU A 284 -0.41 -18.14 -3.70
N GLU A 285 0.15 -18.24 -4.90
CA GLU A 285 0.71 -17.08 -5.62
C GLU A 285 -0.37 -16.14 -6.16
N ASP A 286 -1.55 -16.66 -6.51
CA ASP A 286 -2.54 -15.91 -7.28
C ASP A 286 -3.67 -15.28 -6.44
N ARG A 287 -4.25 -14.18 -6.94
CA ARG A 287 -5.41 -13.52 -6.31
C ARG A 287 -6.62 -14.45 -6.12
N PRO A 288 -6.95 -15.36 -7.05
CA PRO A 288 -7.96 -16.38 -6.82
C PRO A 288 -7.69 -17.27 -5.59
N ALA A 289 -6.44 -17.56 -5.22
CA ALA A 289 -6.11 -18.33 -4.02
C ALA A 289 -6.58 -17.61 -2.74
N LEU A 290 -6.36 -16.30 -2.66
CA LEU A 290 -6.86 -15.47 -1.56
C LEU A 290 -8.39 -15.53 -1.45
N ALA A 291 -9.10 -15.43 -2.58
CA ALA A 291 -10.56 -15.54 -2.59
C ALA A 291 -11.08 -16.95 -2.22
N ARG A 292 -10.31 -18.01 -2.52
CA ARG A 292 -10.68 -19.40 -2.19
C ARG A 292 -10.43 -19.73 -0.72
N ASP A 293 -9.28 -19.35 -0.19
CA ASP A 293 -8.87 -19.67 1.17
C ASP A 293 -7.91 -18.60 1.74
N GLN A 294 -8.50 -17.48 2.12
CA GLN A 294 -7.78 -16.36 2.73
C GLN A 294 -7.02 -16.77 4.00
N THR A 295 -7.61 -17.65 4.81
CA THR A 295 -6.99 -18.06 6.08
C THR A 295 -5.68 -18.79 5.83
N THR A 296 -5.65 -19.68 4.84
CA THR A 296 -4.43 -20.38 4.43
C THR A 296 -3.40 -19.43 3.85
N VAL A 297 -3.80 -18.51 2.95
CA VAL A 297 -2.88 -17.50 2.38
C VAL A 297 -2.23 -16.68 3.47
N TYR A 298 -2.99 -16.23 4.46
CA TYR A 298 -2.48 -15.41 5.56
C TYR A 298 -1.51 -16.18 6.45
N ARG A 299 -1.87 -17.40 6.86
CA ARG A 299 -1.04 -18.17 7.77
C ARG A 299 0.22 -18.71 7.10
N ALA A 300 0.08 -19.38 5.94
CA ALA A 300 1.22 -19.91 5.21
C ALA A 300 2.13 -18.78 4.70
N GLY A 301 1.52 -17.69 4.21
CA GLY A 301 2.23 -16.49 3.80
C GLY A 301 2.99 -15.83 4.95
N ALA A 302 2.39 -15.73 6.15
CA ALA A 302 3.06 -15.22 7.33
C ALA A 302 4.28 -16.06 7.73
N ILE A 303 4.21 -17.39 7.61
CA ILE A 303 5.36 -18.27 7.86
C ILE A 303 6.49 -17.96 6.86
N GLY A 304 6.18 -17.97 5.56
CA GLY A 304 7.16 -17.70 4.51
C GLY A 304 7.76 -16.30 4.59
N ALA A 305 6.94 -15.28 4.84
CA ALA A 305 7.41 -13.91 5.02
C ALA A 305 8.26 -13.74 6.28
N SER A 306 7.91 -14.42 7.39
CA SER A 306 8.71 -14.40 8.61
C SER A 306 10.11 -14.96 8.35
N ASP A 307 10.22 -16.04 7.59
CA ASP A 307 11.53 -16.61 7.23
C ASP A 307 12.42 -15.62 6.49
N LEU A 308 11.85 -14.95 5.49
CA LEU A 308 12.57 -13.93 4.73
C LEU A 308 12.98 -12.75 5.61
N VAL A 309 12.13 -12.32 6.55
CA VAL A 309 12.47 -11.25 7.51
C VAL A 309 13.54 -11.70 8.50
N ILE A 310 13.46 -12.93 9.01
CA ILE A 310 14.44 -13.49 9.96
C ILE A 310 15.82 -13.62 9.29
N GLU A 311 15.85 -14.08 8.03
CA GLU A 311 17.09 -14.32 7.30
C GLU A 311 17.71 -13.02 6.76
N HIS A 312 16.89 -12.11 6.23
CA HIS A 312 17.39 -10.97 5.45
C HIS A 312 16.95 -9.59 5.97
N GLY A 313 16.05 -9.53 6.96
CA GLY A 313 15.44 -8.29 7.44
C GLY A 313 14.37 -7.72 6.49
N TYR A 314 13.90 -6.50 6.77
CA TYR A 314 12.84 -5.84 5.99
C TYR A 314 13.32 -5.12 4.72
N LEU A 315 14.59 -4.68 4.66
CA LEU A 315 15.10 -3.90 3.53
C LEU A 315 14.97 -4.61 2.17
N PRO A 316 15.23 -5.93 2.05
CA PRO A 316 14.99 -6.67 0.81
C PRO A 316 13.54 -6.60 0.30
N PHE A 317 12.54 -6.54 1.16
CA PHE A 317 11.16 -6.36 0.72
C PHE A 317 10.95 -5.00 0.05
N GLY A 318 11.58 -3.95 0.56
CA GLY A 318 11.60 -2.66 -0.11
C GLY A 318 12.19 -2.76 -1.52
N GLN A 319 13.36 -3.42 -1.65
CA GLN A 319 14.02 -3.64 -2.94
C GLN A 319 13.16 -4.49 -3.90
N PHE A 320 12.44 -5.48 -3.37
CA PHE A 320 11.49 -6.29 -4.14
C PHE A 320 10.39 -5.42 -4.75
N TYR A 321 9.72 -4.61 -3.94
CA TYR A 321 8.65 -3.72 -4.43
C TYR A 321 9.19 -2.63 -5.37
N GLU A 322 10.38 -2.09 -5.12
CA GLU A 322 11.04 -1.15 -6.03
C GLU A 322 11.30 -1.79 -7.40
N SER A 323 11.84 -3.01 -7.41
CA SER A 323 12.11 -3.77 -8.64
C SER A 323 10.84 -4.05 -9.43
N LEU A 324 9.74 -4.42 -8.74
CA LEU A 324 8.42 -4.55 -9.37
C LEU A 324 7.94 -3.23 -9.98
N GLY A 325 8.15 -2.11 -9.27
CA GLY A 325 7.85 -0.78 -9.75
C GLY A 325 8.69 -0.38 -10.96
N GLU A 326 9.92 -0.86 -11.08
CA GLU A 326 10.84 -0.64 -12.22
C GLU A 326 10.48 -1.52 -13.43
N GLY A 327 9.65 -2.54 -13.24
CA GLY A 327 9.12 -3.41 -14.28
C GLY A 327 9.82 -4.75 -14.41
N LEU A 328 10.58 -5.17 -13.39
CA LEU A 328 11.04 -6.56 -13.30
C LEU A 328 9.85 -7.48 -13.05
N THR A 329 9.92 -8.71 -13.57
CA THR A 329 8.96 -9.74 -13.20
C THR A 329 9.19 -10.15 -11.74
N TRP A 330 8.15 -10.62 -11.06
CA TRP A 330 8.24 -10.92 -9.63
C TRP A 330 9.34 -11.92 -9.26
N ASP A 331 9.63 -12.91 -10.12
CA ASP A 331 10.69 -13.89 -9.91
C ASP A 331 12.08 -13.26 -10.01
N GLN A 332 12.27 -12.31 -10.94
CA GLN A 332 13.49 -11.52 -11.04
C GLN A 332 13.66 -10.59 -9.84
N ALA A 333 12.59 -9.87 -9.47
CA ALA A 333 12.57 -8.98 -8.31
C ALA A 333 12.87 -9.75 -7.01
N PHE A 334 12.29 -10.94 -6.84
CA PHE A 334 12.52 -11.80 -5.68
C PHE A 334 13.97 -12.27 -5.64
N GLY A 335 14.50 -12.78 -6.76
CA GLY A 335 15.89 -13.20 -6.86
C GLY A 335 16.89 -12.08 -6.57
N GLN A 336 16.59 -10.86 -7.03
CA GLN A 336 17.42 -9.69 -6.77
C GLN A 336 17.39 -9.25 -5.30
N ALA A 337 16.20 -9.26 -4.68
CA ALA A 337 16.02 -8.84 -3.30
C ALA A 337 16.60 -9.83 -2.28
N PHE A 338 16.29 -11.12 -2.44
CA PHE A 338 16.59 -12.16 -1.44
C PHE A 338 17.80 -13.03 -1.81
N GLY A 339 18.41 -12.81 -2.98
CA GLY A 339 19.62 -13.52 -3.41
C GLY A 339 19.40 -14.98 -3.83
N VAL A 340 18.16 -15.46 -3.84
CA VAL A 340 17.77 -16.81 -4.29
C VAL A 340 16.53 -16.77 -5.16
N PRO A 341 16.41 -17.62 -6.19
CA PRO A 341 15.19 -17.69 -6.98
C PRO A 341 14.02 -18.25 -6.14
N PRO A 342 12.76 -17.90 -6.45
CA PRO A 342 11.59 -18.38 -5.70
C PRO A 342 11.52 -19.90 -5.57
N SER A 343 11.93 -20.64 -6.60
CA SER A 343 11.92 -22.11 -6.58
C SER A 343 12.83 -22.72 -5.51
N VAL A 344 13.98 -22.08 -5.23
CA VAL A 344 14.90 -22.52 -4.17
C VAL A 344 14.31 -22.18 -2.80
N PHE A 345 13.69 -21.00 -2.67
CA PHE A 345 12.99 -20.63 -1.45
C PHE A 345 11.82 -21.58 -1.14
N TYR A 346 10.97 -21.91 -2.12
CA TYR A 346 9.87 -22.86 -1.94
C TYR A 346 10.35 -24.25 -1.53
N GLN A 347 11.44 -24.72 -2.12
CA GLN A 347 12.03 -25.99 -1.69
C GLN A 347 12.52 -25.95 -0.23
N SER A 348 13.15 -24.84 0.18
CA SER A 348 13.60 -24.65 1.57
C SER A 348 12.41 -24.61 2.54
N TYR A 349 11.36 -23.88 2.18
CA TYR A 349 10.11 -23.80 2.93
C TYR A 349 9.51 -25.19 3.12
N GLU A 350 9.31 -25.96 2.05
CA GLU A 350 8.75 -27.31 2.12
C GLU A 350 9.61 -28.27 2.95
N ASN A 351 10.93 -28.22 2.80
CA ASN A 351 11.84 -29.16 3.46
C ASN A 351 11.85 -29.02 4.98
N ARG A 352 11.60 -27.83 5.52
CA ARG A 352 11.53 -27.64 6.98
C ARG A 352 10.46 -28.49 7.65
N PHE A 353 9.45 -28.89 6.88
CA PHE A 353 8.25 -29.55 7.39
C PHE A 353 8.15 -31.02 6.96
N ARG A 354 9.24 -31.58 6.40
CA ARG A 354 9.33 -33.00 5.99
C ARG A 354 10.05 -33.89 7.01
N ASP A 355 10.54 -33.33 8.12
CA ASP A 355 11.17 -34.04 9.24
C ASP A 355 10.29 -34.04 10.51
#